data_AF-A0A844T8W7-F1
#
_entry.id   AF-A0A844T8W7-F1
#
_cell.length_a   1.000
_cell.length_b   1.000
_cell.length_c   1.000
_cell.angle_alpha   90.00
_cell.angle_beta   90.00
_cell.angle_gamma   90.00
#
_symmetry.space_group_name_H-M   'P 1'
#
loop_
_entity.id
_entity.type
_entity.pdbx_description
1 polymer ?
#
loop_
_entity_poly.entity_id
_entity_poly.type
_entity_poly.pdbx_seq_one_letter_code
_entity_poly.pdbx_strand_id
1 'polypeptide(L)'
;MRRLLVALCLLTASLSSAPCSAQARSQLGPLCTTDTTPAEQMIEACSKIIALKVFKGAQLATVYFWRAVGWNKKGDYARVIADTTEAMRLQPSQAVYNLRGSAYYDRGDYDIAIADFDDALKLGPPSGIIFHNRGNAWRGKHDYAKAIADYDMSIKSDPRSAFSFQNRGISKQALGDLDGALADINQAIRLDPTLPQPLINRTAIWRAKGDLDRAIADGSEAIRLAKEKPPVNIMTPPNSVLISGYTHRALAYEAKGDYAHARDDYKSTLAIVASDAGSKANQATAKVRLSLVTDAIAPIPREQPLPTTQPAASPAPQQTGTAPAPSPVPAVRGTRMALIIGNGAYQHVKALPNPPNDARAVARSLRDIGFTVSEGVDLDRAAMQKVTRDFLREAARAQVAVVYYAGHGVQVDGRNYLIPVDVELKPGANMTDAMIDMDTIMAGLDDQVRTNILIFDACRNNPMAQQVASAGTNRGMEGASGLAAPTSLGTGATLGAGTLIAFATAPGQVALDGEGANSPFSIALSRHIGTPGLEVQQMLTRVRAEVVSTTKNKQVPWSNSSLLGEVYLAEK
;
A
#
# COMPACT_ATOMS: atom_id res chain seq x y z
N MET A 1 -43.69 32.78 74.35
CA MET A 1 -42.30 33.25 74.23
C MET A 1 -41.97 33.38 72.74
N ARG A 2 -41.48 34.57 72.30
CA ARG A 2 -40.73 34.96 71.07
C ARG A 2 -40.70 33.99 69.86
N ARG A 3 -40.82 34.36 68.57
CA ARG A 3 -40.73 35.64 67.82
C ARG A 3 -41.01 35.40 66.30
N LEU A 4 -41.68 36.36 65.65
CA LEU A 4 -41.41 36.99 64.31
C LEU A 4 -41.71 36.33 62.93
N LEU A 5 -42.23 37.23 62.06
CA LEU A 5 -42.17 37.38 60.57
C LEU A 5 -43.27 36.68 59.75
N VAL A 6 -44.32 37.37 59.27
CA VAL A 6 -44.42 38.34 58.13
C VAL A 6 -43.95 37.74 56.79
N ALA A 7 -44.89 37.45 55.90
CA ALA A 7 -44.66 37.29 54.47
C ALA A 7 -45.77 37.97 53.68
N LEU A 8 -45.34 38.89 52.81
CA LEU A 8 -46.09 39.87 52.03
C LEU A 8 -46.40 39.28 50.64
N CYS A 9 -47.67 39.28 50.22
CA CYS A 9 -48.07 39.00 48.83
C CYS A 9 -47.82 40.24 47.97
N LEU A 10 -46.94 40.14 46.97
CA LEU A 10 -46.80 41.10 45.88
C LEU A 10 -46.91 40.38 44.54
N LEU A 11 -48.00 40.66 43.81
CA LEU A 11 -48.12 40.39 42.39
C LEU A 11 -47.07 41.22 41.64
N THR A 12 -46.20 40.55 40.88
CA THR A 12 -45.43 41.19 39.80
C THR A 12 -45.62 40.40 38.52
N ALA A 13 -46.05 41.11 37.48
CA ALA A 13 -46.21 40.61 36.13
C ALA A 13 -44.85 40.21 35.56
N SER A 14 -44.67 38.92 35.28
CA SER A 14 -43.55 38.43 34.48
C SER A 14 -43.94 38.47 33.00
N LEU A 15 -43.28 39.36 32.27
CA LEU A 15 -43.17 39.30 30.81
C LEU A 15 -42.69 37.89 30.41
N SER A 16 -43.56 37.12 29.75
CA SER A 16 -43.15 35.93 29.03
C SER A 16 -42.50 36.38 27.72
N SER A 17 -41.18 36.61 27.77
CA SER A 17 -40.34 36.62 26.58
C SER A 17 -40.18 35.18 26.11
N ALA A 18 -41.10 34.71 25.27
CA ALA A 18 -40.91 33.50 24.48
C ALA A 18 -39.72 33.70 23.53
N PRO A 19 -38.63 32.93 23.61
CA PRO A 19 -37.55 33.00 22.63
C PRO A 19 -37.93 32.16 21.40
N CYS A 20 -38.08 32.84 20.26
CA CYS A 20 -37.56 32.39 18.97
C CYS A 20 -38.09 31.05 18.37
N SER A 21 -39.38 30.93 18.10
CA SER A 21 -39.90 29.89 17.17
C SER A 21 -39.91 30.35 15.70
N ALA A 22 -39.50 31.60 15.45
CA ALA A 22 -39.35 32.19 14.15
C ALA A 22 -37.86 32.45 13.88
N GLN A 23 -37.08 31.39 13.71
CA GLN A 23 -35.94 31.52 12.80
C GLN A 23 -36.58 31.80 11.43
N ALA A 24 -36.71 33.10 11.12
CA ALA A 24 -37.63 33.61 10.12
C ALA A 24 -37.38 32.88 8.79
N ARG A 25 -38.45 32.49 8.08
CA ARG A 25 -38.35 31.81 6.76
C ARG A 25 -37.35 32.49 5.80
N SER A 26 -37.12 33.79 5.96
CA SER A 26 -36.13 34.59 5.23
C SER A 26 -34.68 34.14 5.42
N GLN A 27 -34.33 33.43 6.49
CA GLN A 27 -32.96 32.97 6.76
C GLN A 27 -32.64 31.58 6.18
N LEU A 28 -33.63 30.80 5.76
CA LEU A 28 -33.41 29.44 5.27
C LEU A 28 -32.59 29.41 3.97
N GLY A 29 -32.86 30.34 3.03
CA GLY A 29 -32.16 30.41 1.74
C GLY A 29 -30.65 30.60 1.90
N PRO A 30 -30.18 31.65 2.60
CA PRO A 30 -28.76 31.88 2.85
C PRO A 30 -28.07 30.73 3.58
N LEU A 31 -28.71 30.14 4.59
CA LEU A 31 -28.18 28.98 5.32
C LEU A 31 -28.05 27.74 4.44
N CYS A 32 -28.97 27.55 3.48
CA CYS A 32 -28.87 26.43 2.55
C CYS A 32 -27.76 26.65 1.51
N THR A 33 -27.63 27.86 0.96
CA THR A 33 -26.92 28.09 -0.31
C THR A 33 -25.51 28.67 -0.19
N THR A 34 -24.87 28.54 0.98
CA THR A 34 -23.53 29.10 1.24
C THR A 34 -22.56 28.04 1.75
N ASP A 35 -21.42 27.89 1.10
CA ASP A 35 -20.38 26.90 1.42
C ASP A 35 -19.74 27.04 2.81
N THR A 36 -19.77 28.24 3.40
CA THR A 36 -19.30 28.53 4.76
C THR A 36 -20.27 28.10 5.86
N THR A 37 -21.51 27.74 5.53
CA THR A 37 -22.49 27.31 6.53
C THR A 37 -22.11 25.94 7.11
N PRO A 38 -22.16 25.75 8.44
CA PRO A 38 -21.93 24.44 9.06
C PRO A 38 -22.85 23.36 8.48
N ALA A 39 -22.34 22.14 8.39
CA ALA A 39 -23.00 21.03 7.69
C ALA A 39 -24.43 20.78 8.21
N GLU A 40 -24.61 20.70 9.53
CA GLU A 40 -25.90 20.46 10.17
C GLU A 40 -26.93 21.55 9.81
N GLN A 41 -26.53 22.82 9.88
CA GLN A 41 -27.41 23.96 9.60
C GLN A 41 -27.80 23.99 8.12
N MET A 42 -26.85 23.72 7.22
CA MET A 42 -27.09 23.64 5.79
C MET A 42 -28.09 22.52 5.45
N ILE A 43 -27.85 21.32 5.99
CA ILE A 43 -28.72 20.16 5.76
C ILE A 43 -30.15 20.44 6.26
N GLU A 44 -30.28 21.00 7.47
CA GLU A 44 -31.57 21.32 8.06
C GLU A 44 -32.31 22.38 7.24
N ALA A 45 -31.63 23.47 6.88
CA ALA A 45 -32.21 24.56 6.10
C ALA A 45 -32.68 24.09 4.72
N CYS A 46 -31.83 23.37 3.98
CA CYS A 46 -32.21 22.83 2.67
C CYS A 46 -33.36 21.81 2.78
N SER A 47 -33.37 20.96 3.82
CA SER A 47 -34.45 19.98 4.03
C SER A 47 -35.79 20.65 4.31
N LYS A 48 -35.80 21.74 5.12
CA LYS A 48 -37.00 22.55 5.34
C LYS A 48 -37.50 23.19 4.04
N ILE A 49 -36.60 23.73 3.21
CA ILE A 49 -36.96 24.31 1.91
C ILE A 49 -37.60 23.26 0.98
N ILE A 50 -37.03 22.06 0.89
CA ILE A 50 -37.57 20.97 0.07
C ILE A 50 -38.97 20.57 0.57
N ALA A 51 -39.15 20.45 1.89
CA ALA A 51 -40.44 20.08 2.49
C ALA A 51 -41.55 21.10 2.22
N LEU A 52 -41.21 22.38 2.05
CA LEU A 52 -42.16 23.44 1.70
C LEU A 52 -42.68 23.34 0.26
N LYS A 53 -42.01 22.57 -0.62
CA LYS A 53 -42.42 22.33 -2.03
C LYS A 53 -42.66 23.62 -2.85
N VAL A 54 -41.99 24.70 -2.48
CA VAL A 54 -42.13 26.02 -3.13
C VAL A 54 -41.29 26.17 -4.39
N PHE A 55 -40.13 25.50 -4.47
CA PHE A 55 -39.25 25.52 -5.64
C PHE A 55 -39.47 24.34 -6.57
N LYS A 56 -39.20 24.53 -7.87
CA LYS A 56 -39.24 23.50 -8.92
C LYS A 56 -38.08 23.71 -9.91
N GLY A 57 -37.85 22.72 -10.78
CA GLY A 57 -36.83 22.80 -11.85
C GLY A 57 -35.44 23.18 -11.31
N ALA A 58 -34.78 24.11 -11.98
CA ALA A 58 -33.42 24.56 -11.64
C ALA A 58 -33.28 25.09 -10.19
N GLN A 59 -34.28 25.79 -9.65
CA GLN A 59 -34.22 26.29 -8.27
C GLN A 59 -34.24 25.14 -7.26
N LEU A 60 -35.08 24.13 -7.49
CA LEU A 60 -35.11 22.94 -6.64
C LEU A 60 -33.84 22.10 -6.79
N ALA A 61 -33.28 22.00 -8.00
CA ALA A 61 -32.00 21.34 -8.26
C ALA A 61 -30.88 21.96 -7.42
N THR A 62 -30.81 23.30 -7.36
CA THR A 62 -29.84 24.02 -6.52
C THR A 62 -29.99 23.68 -5.03
N VAL A 63 -31.21 23.56 -4.52
CA VAL A 63 -31.44 23.19 -3.10
C VAL A 63 -30.98 21.77 -2.81
N TYR A 64 -31.25 20.81 -3.70
CA TYR A 64 -30.72 19.45 -3.59
C TYR A 64 -29.19 19.43 -3.65
N PHE A 65 -28.58 20.15 -4.59
CA PHE A 65 -27.13 20.26 -4.70
C PHE A 65 -26.49 20.77 -3.41
N TRP A 66 -27.02 21.84 -2.83
CA TRP A 66 -26.48 22.39 -1.58
C TRP A 66 -26.71 21.47 -0.38
N ARG A 67 -27.83 20.74 -0.33
CA ARG A 67 -28.00 19.71 0.70
C ARG A 67 -26.97 18.58 0.54
N ALA A 68 -26.67 18.19 -0.69
CA ALA A 68 -25.61 17.25 -0.99
C ALA A 68 -24.23 17.77 -0.54
N VAL A 69 -23.92 19.06 -0.73
CA VAL A 69 -22.69 19.69 -0.18
C VAL A 69 -22.64 19.55 1.34
N GLY A 70 -23.77 19.76 2.02
CA GLY A 70 -23.89 19.53 3.46
C GLY A 70 -23.60 18.09 3.87
N TRP A 71 -24.17 17.11 3.17
CA TRP A 71 -23.88 15.69 3.40
C TRP A 71 -22.42 15.33 3.12
N ASN A 72 -21.82 15.94 2.10
CA ASN A 72 -20.41 15.73 1.76
C ASN A 72 -19.49 16.19 2.88
N LYS A 73 -19.79 17.33 3.53
CA LYS A 73 -19.07 17.79 4.73
C LYS A 73 -19.19 16.79 5.91
N LYS A 74 -20.21 15.93 5.92
CA LYS A 74 -20.37 14.87 6.92
C LYS A 74 -19.81 13.50 6.48
N GLY A 75 -19.30 13.39 5.25
CA GLY A 75 -18.87 12.11 4.66
C GLY A 75 -20.02 11.14 4.38
N ASP A 76 -21.28 11.61 4.33
CA ASP A 76 -22.44 10.76 4.05
C ASP A 76 -22.67 10.63 2.54
N TYR A 77 -21.80 9.89 1.88
CA TYR A 77 -21.75 9.78 0.42
C TYR A 77 -23.01 9.16 -0.18
N ALA A 78 -23.72 8.29 0.55
CA ALA A 78 -25.00 7.73 0.10
C ALA A 78 -26.06 8.83 -0.09
N ARG A 79 -26.16 9.76 0.87
CA ARG A 79 -27.08 10.90 0.76
C ARG A 79 -26.59 11.94 -0.26
N VAL A 80 -25.28 12.14 -0.42
CA VAL A 80 -24.71 12.95 -1.50
C VAL A 80 -25.18 12.44 -2.86
N ILE A 81 -25.02 11.13 -3.12
CA ILE A 81 -25.41 10.49 -4.38
C ILE A 81 -26.92 10.62 -4.63
N ALA A 82 -27.74 10.41 -3.61
CA ALA A 82 -29.20 10.53 -3.72
C ALA A 82 -29.62 11.97 -4.09
N ASP A 83 -29.12 12.97 -3.37
CA ASP A 83 -29.47 14.38 -3.61
C ASP A 83 -28.92 14.90 -4.94
N THR A 84 -27.69 14.54 -5.30
CA THR A 84 -27.11 14.90 -6.61
C THR A 84 -27.84 14.23 -7.77
N THR A 85 -28.31 12.99 -7.61
CA THR A 85 -29.12 12.31 -8.64
C THR A 85 -30.44 13.02 -8.88
N GLU A 86 -31.12 13.47 -7.82
CA GLU A 86 -32.35 14.26 -7.97
C GLU A 86 -32.07 15.66 -8.56
N ALA A 87 -30.98 16.32 -8.13
CA ALA A 87 -30.55 17.59 -8.72
C ALA A 87 -30.29 17.45 -10.22
N MET A 88 -29.60 16.39 -10.66
CA MET A 88 -29.35 16.11 -12.07
C MET A 88 -30.62 15.86 -12.86
N ARG A 89 -31.59 15.12 -12.30
CA ARG A 89 -32.88 14.86 -12.94
C ARG A 89 -33.64 16.16 -13.22
N LEU A 90 -33.49 17.16 -12.35
CA LEU A 90 -34.14 18.46 -12.46
C LEU A 90 -33.37 19.43 -13.37
N GLN A 91 -32.05 19.49 -13.23
CA GLN A 91 -31.16 20.34 -14.02
C GLN A 91 -29.71 19.82 -13.93
N PRO A 92 -29.20 19.13 -14.96
CA PRO A 92 -27.80 18.72 -15.00
C PRO A 92 -26.87 19.95 -15.05
N SER A 93 -25.72 19.86 -14.37
CA SER A 93 -24.65 20.87 -14.42
C SER A 93 -23.29 20.27 -14.07
N GLN A 94 -22.19 20.93 -14.46
CA GLN A 94 -20.84 20.47 -14.12
C GLN A 94 -20.65 20.24 -12.62
N ALA A 95 -21.16 21.16 -11.78
CA ALA A 95 -20.98 21.11 -10.34
C ALA A 95 -21.67 19.87 -9.72
N VAL A 96 -22.85 19.52 -10.21
CA VAL A 96 -23.60 18.37 -9.70
C VAL A 96 -22.92 17.06 -10.09
N TYR A 97 -22.52 16.91 -11.36
CA TYR A 97 -21.75 15.74 -11.80
C TYR A 97 -20.42 15.63 -11.05
N ASN A 98 -19.68 16.72 -10.88
CA ASN A 98 -18.41 16.71 -10.14
C ASN A 98 -18.60 16.29 -8.68
N LEU A 99 -19.64 16.76 -8.01
CA LEU A 99 -19.92 16.37 -6.62
C LEU A 99 -20.33 14.90 -6.51
N ARG A 100 -21.15 14.40 -7.44
CA ARG A 100 -21.55 12.98 -7.44
C ARG A 100 -20.37 12.06 -7.78
N GLY A 101 -19.57 12.44 -8.77
CA GLY A 101 -18.34 11.73 -9.12
C GLY A 101 -17.36 11.67 -7.95
N SER A 102 -17.20 12.77 -7.19
CA SER A 102 -16.38 12.77 -5.97
C SER A 102 -16.92 11.80 -4.91
N ALA A 103 -18.24 11.71 -4.73
CA ALA A 103 -18.84 10.79 -3.77
C ALA A 103 -18.68 9.32 -4.19
N TYR A 104 -18.75 9.01 -5.48
CA TYR A 104 -18.42 7.68 -5.99
C TYR A 104 -16.93 7.36 -5.84
N TYR A 105 -16.05 8.33 -6.09
CA TYR A 105 -14.62 8.18 -5.86
C TYR A 105 -14.31 7.82 -4.39
N ASP A 106 -14.91 8.53 -3.43
CA ASP A 106 -14.71 8.28 -1.99
C ASP A 106 -15.26 6.91 -1.55
N ARG A 107 -16.21 6.33 -2.29
CA ARG A 107 -16.68 4.95 -2.10
C ARG A 107 -15.81 3.88 -2.77
N GLY A 108 -14.82 4.29 -3.57
CA GLY A 108 -14.00 3.39 -4.40
C GLY A 108 -14.66 2.98 -5.72
N ASP A 109 -15.83 3.54 -6.06
CA ASP A 109 -16.57 3.25 -7.28
C ASP A 109 -15.99 4.06 -8.48
N TYR A 110 -14.71 3.83 -8.79
CA TYR A 110 -13.92 4.71 -9.67
C TYR A 110 -14.45 4.81 -11.11
N ASP A 111 -14.99 3.73 -11.68
CA ASP A 111 -15.54 3.75 -13.04
C ASP A 111 -16.76 4.69 -13.15
N ILE A 112 -17.61 4.69 -12.13
CA ILE A 112 -18.78 5.59 -12.09
C ILE A 112 -18.31 7.02 -11.87
N ALA A 113 -17.31 7.23 -10.99
CA ALA A 113 -16.72 8.54 -10.77
C ALA A 113 -16.14 9.15 -12.06
N ILE A 114 -15.38 8.36 -12.83
CA ILE A 114 -14.80 8.78 -14.11
C ILE A 114 -15.90 9.17 -15.11
N ALA A 115 -16.95 8.36 -15.24
CA ALA A 115 -18.07 8.66 -16.13
C ALA A 115 -18.76 9.99 -15.75
N ASP A 116 -18.97 10.24 -14.45
CA ASP A 116 -19.52 11.50 -13.98
C ASP A 116 -18.60 12.70 -14.28
N PHE A 117 -17.29 12.56 -14.09
CA PHE A 117 -16.35 13.63 -14.45
C PHE A 117 -16.27 13.87 -15.96
N ASP A 118 -16.36 12.82 -16.78
CA ASP A 118 -16.44 12.93 -18.23
C ASP A 118 -17.68 13.73 -18.65
N ASP A 119 -18.83 13.43 -18.07
CA ASP A 119 -20.08 14.15 -18.34
C ASP A 119 -20.02 15.59 -17.83
N ALA A 120 -19.39 15.84 -16.68
CA ALA A 120 -19.14 17.20 -16.21
C ALA A 120 -18.30 18.01 -17.21
N LEU A 121 -17.23 17.43 -17.76
CA LEU A 121 -16.36 18.09 -18.74
C LEU A 121 -17.04 18.36 -20.09
N LYS A 122 -18.11 17.61 -20.44
CA LYS A 122 -18.92 17.89 -21.65
C LYS A 122 -19.88 19.08 -21.47
N LEU A 123 -20.26 19.42 -20.24
CA LEU A 123 -21.33 20.38 -19.95
C LEU A 123 -20.89 21.85 -19.81
N GLY A 124 -19.62 22.17 -20.02
CA GLY A 124 -19.17 23.55 -19.98
C GLY A 124 -17.67 23.69 -20.21
N PRO A 125 -17.04 24.80 -19.81
CA PRO A 125 -15.63 25.01 -20.07
C PRO A 125 -14.75 23.99 -19.32
N PRO A 126 -13.55 23.70 -19.83
CA PRO A 126 -12.56 22.89 -19.14
C PRO A 126 -12.31 23.42 -17.72
N SER A 127 -12.38 22.54 -16.71
CA SER A 127 -12.25 22.91 -15.30
C SER A 127 -11.12 22.13 -14.65
N GLY A 128 -10.12 22.85 -14.12
CA GLY A 128 -8.95 22.24 -13.48
C GLY A 128 -9.29 21.32 -12.30
N ILE A 129 -10.34 21.64 -11.53
CA ILE A 129 -10.82 20.81 -10.42
C ILE A 129 -11.38 19.48 -10.91
N ILE A 130 -12.14 19.49 -12.01
CA ILE A 130 -12.75 18.28 -12.55
C ILE A 130 -11.67 17.36 -13.14
N PHE A 131 -10.71 17.92 -13.88
CA PHE A 131 -9.54 17.16 -14.32
C PHE A 131 -8.75 16.60 -13.13
N HIS A 132 -8.52 17.38 -12.07
CA HIS A 132 -7.86 16.89 -10.86
C HIS A 132 -8.59 15.68 -10.27
N ASN A 133 -9.91 15.77 -10.11
CA ASN A 133 -10.72 14.72 -9.51
C ASN A 133 -10.78 13.46 -10.39
N ARG A 134 -10.89 13.62 -11.71
CA ARG A 134 -10.82 12.49 -12.65
C ARG A 134 -9.44 11.84 -12.67
N GLY A 135 -8.38 12.64 -12.59
CA GLY A 135 -7.01 12.16 -12.40
C GLY A 135 -6.85 11.34 -11.12
N ASN A 136 -7.47 11.76 -10.01
CA ASN A 136 -7.49 10.99 -8.76
C ASN A 136 -8.19 9.63 -8.95
N ALA A 137 -9.31 9.59 -9.68
CA ALA A 137 -10.02 8.34 -9.97
C ALA A 137 -9.19 7.40 -10.88
N TRP A 138 -8.54 7.91 -11.92
CA TRP A 138 -7.61 7.13 -12.75
C TRP A 138 -6.44 6.58 -11.93
N ARG A 139 -5.88 7.39 -11.03
CA ARG A 139 -4.82 6.94 -10.10
C ARG A 139 -5.33 5.85 -9.16
N GLY A 140 -6.57 5.96 -8.66
CA GLY A 140 -7.23 4.91 -7.87
C GLY A 140 -7.42 3.59 -8.63
N LYS A 141 -7.57 3.67 -9.95
CA LYS A 141 -7.54 2.52 -10.87
C LYS A 141 -6.14 2.06 -11.27
N HIS A 142 -5.09 2.69 -10.74
CA HIS A 142 -3.69 2.46 -11.13
C HIS A 142 -3.36 2.76 -12.61
N ASP A 143 -4.23 3.51 -13.31
CA ASP A 143 -3.94 4.02 -14.66
C ASP A 143 -3.20 5.37 -14.55
N TYR A 144 -1.93 5.30 -14.16
CA TYR A 144 -1.11 6.47 -13.86
C TYR A 144 -0.87 7.35 -15.09
N ALA A 145 -0.85 6.78 -16.30
CA ALA A 145 -0.68 7.55 -17.53
C ALA A 145 -1.87 8.48 -17.78
N LYS A 146 -3.11 7.98 -17.66
CA LYS A 146 -4.30 8.83 -17.75
C LYS A 146 -4.39 9.82 -16.60
N ALA A 147 -4.00 9.42 -15.38
CA ALA A 147 -3.96 10.31 -14.24
C ALA A 147 -3.01 11.50 -14.49
N ILE A 148 -1.81 11.27 -15.02
CA ILE A 148 -0.84 12.32 -15.37
C ILE A 148 -1.43 13.28 -16.41
N ALA A 149 -2.05 12.75 -17.48
CA ALA A 149 -2.67 13.59 -18.51
C ALA A 149 -3.76 14.51 -17.95
N ASP A 150 -4.57 14.01 -17.01
CA ASP A 150 -5.58 14.81 -16.33
C ASP A 150 -4.96 15.84 -15.38
N TYR A 151 -3.92 15.48 -14.62
CA TYR A 151 -3.22 16.47 -13.80
C TYR A 151 -2.51 17.54 -14.62
N ASP A 152 -2.00 17.22 -15.82
CA ASP A 152 -1.45 18.21 -16.75
C ASP A 152 -2.52 19.24 -17.14
N MET A 153 -3.72 18.77 -17.48
CA MET A 153 -4.85 19.66 -17.78
C MET A 153 -5.29 20.47 -16.56
N SER A 154 -5.26 19.87 -15.37
CA SER A 154 -5.53 20.56 -14.12
C SER A 154 -4.53 21.70 -13.86
N ILE A 155 -3.23 21.41 -13.95
CA ILE A 155 -2.14 22.38 -13.75
C ILE A 155 -2.17 23.48 -14.81
N LYS A 156 -2.53 23.15 -16.06
CA LYS A 156 -2.71 24.14 -17.12
C LYS A 156 -3.84 25.12 -16.80
N SER A 157 -4.90 24.65 -16.16
CA SER A 157 -6.04 25.48 -15.74
C SER A 157 -5.77 26.25 -14.44
N ASP A 158 -5.06 25.65 -13.48
CA ASP A 158 -4.66 26.27 -12.21
C ASP A 158 -3.18 25.97 -11.91
N PRO A 159 -2.26 26.85 -12.35
CA PRO A 159 -0.82 26.68 -12.12
C PRO A 159 -0.39 26.80 -10.66
N ARG A 160 -1.29 27.17 -9.73
CA ARG A 160 -0.99 27.33 -8.31
C ARG A 160 -1.49 26.16 -7.45
N SER A 161 -2.05 25.13 -8.07
CA SER A 161 -2.55 23.95 -7.35
C SER A 161 -1.41 23.04 -6.87
N ALA A 162 -0.97 23.23 -5.62
CA ALA A 162 0.03 22.36 -4.98
C ALA A 162 -0.38 20.88 -5.00
N PHE A 163 -1.66 20.59 -4.80
CA PHE A 163 -2.22 19.23 -4.83
C PHE A 163 -2.11 18.57 -6.21
N SER A 164 -2.28 19.33 -7.30
CA SER A 164 -2.19 18.77 -8.65
C SER A 164 -0.75 18.42 -9.02
N PHE A 165 0.21 19.28 -8.66
CA PHE A 165 1.63 18.94 -8.77
C PHE A 165 1.97 17.71 -7.91
N GLN A 166 1.53 17.68 -6.66
CA GLN A 166 1.75 16.54 -5.78
C GLN A 166 1.23 15.24 -6.38
N ASN A 167 -0.03 15.20 -6.83
CA ASN A 167 -0.64 13.98 -7.32
C ASN A 167 -0.08 13.53 -8.68
N ARG A 168 0.33 14.48 -9.54
CA ARG A 168 1.11 14.17 -10.75
C ARG A 168 2.46 13.56 -10.40
N GLY A 169 3.17 14.15 -9.42
CA GLY A 169 4.44 13.65 -8.92
C GLY A 169 4.34 12.23 -8.35
N ILE A 170 3.31 11.94 -7.55
CA ILE A 170 3.02 10.58 -7.07
C ILE A 170 2.79 9.62 -8.23
N SER A 171 2.04 10.03 -9.26
CA SER A 171 1.75 9.17 -10.41
C SER A 171 2.99 8.92 -11.27
N LYS A 172 3.89 9.90 -11.41
CA LYS A 172 5.20 9.74 -12.07
C LYS A 172 6.15 8.85 -11.28
N GLN A 173 6.19 9.00 -9.95
CA GLN A 173 6.93 8.09 -9.07
C GLN A 173 6.41 6.67 -9.25
N ALA A 174 5.07 6.52 -9.33
CA ALA A 174 4.41 5.27 -9.64
C ALA A 174 4.58 4.81 -11.10
N LEU A 175 5.36 5.49 -11.94
CA LEU A 175 5.82 4.99 -13.24
C LEU A 175 7.35 4.83 -13.29
N GLY A 176 8.02 4.98 -12.14
CA GLY A 176 9.49 4.97 -12.04
C GLY A 176 10.17 6.27 -12.47
N ASP A 177 9.43 7.30 -12.91
CA ASP A 177 9.98 8.62 -13.25
C ASP A 177 10.25 9.43 -11.96
N LEU A 178 11.34 9.07 -11.28
CA LEU A 178 11.75 9.69 -10.02
C LEU A 178 12.18 11.15 -10.20
N ASP A 179 12.75 11.52 -11.34
CA ASP A 179 13.21 12.89 -11.60
C ASP A 179 12.03 13.83 -11.90
N GLY A 180 11.08 13.39 -12.73
CA GLY A 180 9.85 14.12 -12.98
C GLY A 180 8.97 14.19 -11.73
N ALA A 181 8.92 13.13 -10.93
CA ALA A 181 8.26 13.14 -9.63
C ALA A 181 8.89 14.16 -8.69
N LEU A 182 10.22 14.15 -8.55
CA LEU A 182 10.95 15.10 -7.71
C LEU A 182 10.70 16.55 -8.13
N ALA A 183 10.69 16.83 -9.43
CA ALA A 183 10.41 18.17 -9.95
C ALA A 183 9.02 18.66 -9.55
N ASP A 184 8.01 17.80 -9.68
CA ASP A 184 6.62 18.10 -9.32
C ASP A 184 6.44 18.26 -7.81
N ILE A 185 7.02 17.36 -7.02
CA ILE A 185 6.99 17.46 -5.55
C ILE A 185 7.69 18.73 -5.06
N ASN A 186 8.83 19.11 -5.65
CA ASN A 186 9.49 20.37 -5.35
C ASN A 186 8.61 21.58 -5.68
N GLN A 187 7.86 21.53 -6.76
CA GLN A 187 6.91 22.59 -7.10
C GLN A 187 5.74 22.65 -6.11
N ALA A 188 5.20 21.51 -5.68
CA ALA A 188 4.16 21.47 -4.65
C ALA A 188 4.63 22.10 -3.33
N ILE A 189 5.86 21.79 -2.88
CA ILE A 189 6.47 22.36 -1.67
C ILE A 189 6.68 23.88 -1.82
N ARG A 190 7.09 24.36 -3.00
CA ARG A 190 7.22 25.81 -3.25
C ARG A 190 5.89 26.54 -3.21
N LEU A 191 4.83 25.92 -3.72
CA LEU A 191 3.49 26.51 -3.77
C LEU A 191 2.83 26.54 -2.40
N ASP A 192 3.00 25.49 -1.61
CA ASP A 192 2.52 25.43 -0.23
C ASP A 192 3.55 24.73 0.69
N PRO A 193 4.42 25.50 1.36
CA PRO A 193 5.46 24.96 2.24
C PRO A 193 4.89 24.43 3.57
N THR A 194 3.60 24.61 3.84
CA THR A 194 2.96 24.14 5.08
C THR A 194 2.42 22.72 4.97
N LEU A 195 2.41 22.15 3.76
CA LEU A 195 1.93 20.79 3.54
C LEU A 195 2.99 19.75 3.95
N PRO A 196 2.68 18.85 4.89
CA PRO A 196 3.59 17.75 5.25
C PRO A 196 3.67 16.68 4.16
N GLN A 197 2.57 16.40 3.44
CA GLN A 197 2.50 15.27 2.51
C GLN A 197 3.50 15.34 1.34
N PRO A 198 3.75 16.50 0.69
CA PRO A 198 4.81 16.60 -0.32
C PRO A 198 6.20 16.24 0.23
N LEU A 199 6.52 16.60 1.47
CA LEU A 199 7.80 16.23 2.10
C LEU A 199 7.91 14.73 2.38
N ILE A 200 6.81 14.07 2.77
CA ILE A 200 6.75 12.61 2.90
C ILE A 200 7.04 11.94 1.55
N ASN A 201 6.40 12.43 0.47
CA ASN A 201 6.65 11.90 -0.87
C ASN A 201 8.12 12.12 -1.28
N ARG A 202 8.67 13.31 -1.00
CA ARG A 202 10.07 13.61 -1.30
C ARG A 202 11.05 12.77 -0.48
N THR A 203 10.69 12.40 0.75
CA THR A 203 11.44 11.43 1.58
C THR A 203 11.58 10.09 0.87
N ALA A 204 10.48 9.56 0.34
CA ALA A 204 10.48 8.31 -0.42
C ALA A 204 11.34 8.42 -1.70
N ILE A 205 11.22 9.53 -2.42
CA ILE A 205 12.01 9.78 -3.65
C ILE A 205 13.50 9.89 -3.34
N TRP A 206 13.90 10.65 -2.32
CA TRP A 206 15.32 10.77 -1.94
C TRP A 206 15.90 9.44 -1.49
N ARG A 207 15.14 8.64 -0.73
CA ARG A 207 15.54 7.28 -0.37
C ARG A 207 15.74 6.40 -1.60
N ALA A 208 14.83 6.46 -2.57
CA ALA A 208 14.98 5.76 -3.86
C ALA A 208 16.26 6.14 -4.60
N LYS A 209 16.61 7.43 -4.56
CA LYS A 209 17.81 8.00 -5.19
C LYS A 209 19.09 7.80 -4.36
N GLY A 210 19.00 7.20 -3.17
CA GLY A 210 20.12 6.95 -2.26
C GLY A 210 20.57 8.16 -1.42
N ASP A 211 19.90 9.31 -1.53
CA ASP A 211 20.20 10.51 -0.74
C ASP A 211 19.48 10.46 0.62
N LEU A 212 20.01 9.62 1.51
CA LEU A 212 19.37 9.30 2.78
C LEU A 212 19.36 10.47 3.76
N ASP A 213 20.32 11.39 3.67
CA ASP A 213 20.37 12.58 4.50
C ASP A 213 19.22 13.54 4.17
N ARG A 214 18.97 13.80 2.88
CA ARG A 214 17.82 14.60 2.47
C ARG A 214 16.50 13.90 2.79
N ALA A 215 16.43 12.57 2.64
CA ALA A 215 15.26 11.81 3.02
C ALA A 215 14.91 11.98 4.51
N ILE A 216 15.90 11.85 5.40
CA ILE A 216 15.70 12.00 6.85
C ILE A 216 15.31 13.45 7.22
N ALA A 217 15.93 14.44 6.56
CA ALA A 217 15.60 15.85 6.78
C ALA A 217 14.15 16.16 6.40
N ASP A 218 13.71 15.74 5.22
CA ASP A 218 12.33 15.94 4.75
C ASP A 218 11.32 15.21 5.65
N GLY A 219 11.60 13.96 6.03
CA GLY A 219 10.73 13.19 6.92
C GLY A 219 10.60 13.85 8.29
N SER A 220 11.67 14.46 8.79
CA SER A 220 11.66 15.19 10.07
C SER A 220 10.82 16.45 10.01
N GLU A 221 10.92 17.21 8.92
CA GLU A 221 10.11 18.41 8.71
C GLU A 221 8.64 18.06 8.49
N ALA A 222 8.34 16.99 7.76
CA ALA A 222 6.98 16.49 7.59
C ALA A 222 6.31 16.15 8.94
N ILE A 223 7.02 15.46 9.82
CA ILE A 223 6.55 15.12 11.17
C ILE A 223 6.34 16.40 12.01
N ARG A 224 7.25 17.37 11.91
CA ARG A 224 7.14 18.66 12.61
C ARG A 224 5.86 19.40 12.20
N LEU A 225 5.64 19.56 10.90
CA LEU A 225 4.45 20.22 10.34
C LEU A 225 3.16 19.49 10.70
N ALA A 226 3.14 18.15 10.61
CA ALA A 226 1.98 17.34 10.95
C ALA A 226 1.57 17.46 12.43
N LYS A 227 2.52 17.71 13.34
CA LYS A 227 2.25 17.96 14.77
C LYS A 227 1.76 19.38 15.05
N GLU A 228 2.31 20.37 14.36
CA GLU A 228 1.97 21.79 14.56
C GLU A 228 0.55 22.11 14.10
N LYS A 229 0.12 21.50 12.98
CA LYS A 229 -1.18 21.76 12.37
C LYS A 229 -1.78 20.43 11.90
N PRO A 230 -2.44 19.66 12.78
CA PRO A 230 -3.17 18.47 12.37
C PRO A 230 -4.13 18.87 11.25
N PRO A 231 -4.16 18.17 10.09
CA PRO A 231 -5.04 18.54 9.01
C PRO A 231 -6.48 18.53 9.51
N VAL A 232 -7.09 19.71 9.56
CA VAL A 232 -8.49 19.91 10.04
C VAL A 232 -9.49 19.59 8.91
N ASN A 233 -9.00 19.28 7.71
CA ASN A 233 -9.84 19.06 6.55
C ASN A 233 -10.28 17.59 6.48
N ILE A 234 -11.58 17.37 6.33
CA ILE A 234 -12.28 16.08 6.42
C ILE A 234 -11.71 15.02 5.43
N MET A 235 -11.02 15.46 4.37
CA MET A 235 -10.44 14.58 3.34
C MET A 235 -9.10 13.92 3.72
N THR A 236 -8.42 14.37 4.79
CA THR A 236 -7.22 13.68 5.29
C THR A 236 -7.56 13.07 6.64
N PRO A 237 -7.69 11.74 6.73
CA PRO A 237 -8.03 11.07 7.97
C PRO A 237 -7.05 11.48 9.08
N PRO A 238 -7.54 11.80 10.30
CA PRO A 238 -6.69 12.21 11.42
C PRO A 238 -5.52 11.25 11.61
N ASN A 239 -4.35 11.73 12.02
CA ASN A 239 -3.14 10.90 12.25
C ASN A 239 -2.49 10.24 11.03
N SER A 240 -3.15 10.11 9.88
CA SER A 240 -2.64 9.36 8.72
C SER A 240 -1.29 9.90 8.23
N VAL A 241 -1.21 11.22 8.09
CA VAL A 241 0.00 11.95 7.70
C VAL A 241 1.13 11.73 8.71
N LEU A 242 0.82 11.75 10.01
CA LEU A 242 1.83 11.61 11.06
C LEU A 242 2.40 10.18 11.07
N ILE A 243 1.53 9.17 10.96
CA ILE A 243 1.92 7.75 10.82
C ILE A 243 2.81 7.58 9.58
N SER A 244 2.41 8.15 8.45
CA SER A 244 3.19 8.07 7.20
C SER A 244 4.55 8.76 7.35
N GLY A 245 4.62 9.95 7.94
CA GLY A 245 5.87 10.66 8.19
C GLY A 245 6.86 9.86 9.04
N TYR A 246 6.40 9.28 10.15
CA TYR A 246 7.23 8.39 10.97
C TYR A 246 7.69 7.16 10.20
N THR A 247 6.80 6.50 9.45
CA THR A 247 7.13 5.28 8.71
C THR A 247 8.19 5.53 7.64
N HIS A 248 8.02 6.58 6.83
CA HIS A 248 8.97 6.91 5.76
C HIS A 248 10.33 7.35 6.29
N ARG A 249 10.37 8.08 7.41
CA ARG A 249 11.63 8.45 8.06
C ARG A 249 12.31 7.24 8.70
N ALA A 250 11.55 6.34 9.34
CA ALA A 250 12.08 5.08 9.89
C ALA A 250 12.78 4.24 8.82
N LEU A 251 12.13 4.09 7.66
CA LEU A 251 12.71 3.37 6.52
C LEU A 251 13.95 4.08 5.95
N ALA A 252 14.02 5.41 6.00
CA ALA A 252 15.22 6.16 5.60
C ALA A 252 16.39 5.93 6.60
N TYR A 253 16.11 5.92 7.90
CA TYR A 253 17.09 5.55 8.93
C TYR A 253 17.56 4.09 8.78
N GLU A 254 16.65 3.15 8.52
CA GLU A 254 16.98 1.74 8.28
C GLU A 254 17.89 1.58 7.06
N ALA A 255 17.56 2.24 5.93
CA ALA A 255 18.41 2.24 4.75
C ALA A 255 19.81 2.81 5.03
N LYS A 256 19.91 3.80 5.93
CA LYS A 256 21.18 4.42 6.36
C LYS A 256 21.97 3.53 7.33
N GLY A 257 21.33 2.50 7.90
CA GLY A 257 21.90 1.65 8.94
C GLY A 257 21.77 2.22 10.36
N ASP A 258 21.01 3.30 10.54
CA ASP A 258 20.70 3.88 11.85
C ASP A 258 19.48 3.19 12.47
N TYR A 259 19.68 1.95 12.89
CA TYR A 259 18.60 1.11 13.42
C TYR A 259 18.01 1.63 14.74
N ALA A 260 18.76 2.42 15.50
CA ALA A 260 18.28 2.99 16.75
C ALA A 260 17.11 3.96 16.48
N HIS A 261 17.33 4.95 15.61
CA HIS A 261 16.29 5.90 15.24
C HIS A 261 15.16 5.26 14.43
N ALA A 262 15.49 4.28 13.56
CA ALA A 262 14.46 3.54 12.83
C ALA A 262 13.45 2.85 13.77
N ARG A 263 13.94 2.18 14.83
CA ARG A 263 13.07 1.55 15.84
C ARG A 263 12.19 2.55 16.55
N ASP A 264 12.73 3.70 16.92
CA ASP A 264 11.98 4.72 17.68
C ASP A 264 10.85 5.30 16.83
N ASP A 265 11.08 5.50 15.53
CA ASP A 265 10.05 5.92 14.58
C ASP A 265 9.01 4.81 14.31
N TYR A 266 9.42 3.54 14.19
CA TYR A 266 8.48 2.42 14.07
C TYR A 266 7.59 2.28 15.32
N LYS A 267 8.16 2.40 16.52
CA LYS A 267 7.38 2.43 17.77
C LYS A 267 6.41 3.61 17.79
N SER A 268 6.85 4.79 17.34
CA SER A 268 6.00 5.97 17.23
C SER A 268 4.84 5.73 16.25
N THR A 269 5.10 5.08 15.12
CA THR A 269 4.08 4.69 14.12
C THR A 269 3.01 3.79 14.74
N LEU A 270 3.42 2.79 15.53
CA LEU A 270 2.53 1.83 16.18
C LEU A 270 1.75 2.41 17.38
N ALA A 271 2.26 3.47 18.01
CA ALA A 271 1.62 4.13 19.15
C ALA A 271 0.45 5.03 18.75
N ILE A 272 0.35 5.42 17.47
CA ILE A 272 -0.69 6.34 16.98
C ILE A 272 -1.90 5.54 16.49
N VAL A 273 -3.13 6.00 16.75
CA VAL A 273 -4.34 5.34 16.26
C VAL A 273 -4.50 5.55 14.75
N ALA A 274 -4.48 4.46 13.97
CA ALA A 274 -4.74 4.48 12.55
C ALA A 274 -6.19 4.85 12.22
N SER A 275 -6.38 5.60 11.14
CA SER A 275 -7.65 6.22 10.76
C SER A 275 -8.14 5.82 9.37
N ASP A 276 -7.28 5.22 8.55
CA ASP A 276 -7.59 4.77 7.19
C ASP A 276 -6.73 3.56 6.76
N ALA A 277 -7.01 3.01 5.58
CA ALA A 277 -6.29 1.84 5.06
C ALA A 277 -4.78 2.08 4.86
N GLY A 278 -4.37 3.26 4.39
CA GLY A 278 -2.96 3.60 4.22
C GLY A 278 -2.22 3.70 5.56
N SER A 279 -2.83 4.30 6.57
CA SER A 279 -2.27 4.34 7.93
C SER A 279 -2.15 2.95 8.57
N LYS A 280 -3.10 2.05 8.31
CA LYS A 280 -3.02 0.63 8.73
C LYS A 280 -1.91 -0.12 8.01
N ALA A 281 -1.73 0.13 6.71
CA ALA A 281 -0.64 -0.45 5.92
C ALA A 281 0.74 -0.01 6.42
N ASN A 282 0.88 1.28 6.73
CA ASN A 282 2.09 1.83 7.35
C ASN A 282 2.39 1.19 8.72
N GLN A 283 1.37 0.93 9.55
CA GLN A 283 1.53 0.21 10.81
C GLN A 283 1.92 -1.26 10.63
N ALA A 284 1.35 -1.94 9.63
CA ALA A 284 1.75 -3.31 9.30
C ALA A 284 3.24 -3.35 8.91
N THR A 285 3.66 -2.42 8.03
CA THR A 285 5.07 -2.24 7.66
C THR A 285 5.94 -1.99 8.88
N ALA A 286 5.57 -1.02 9.74
CA ALA A 286 6.32 -0.70 10.95
C ALA A 286 6.42 -1.88 11.92
N LYS A 287 5.36 -2.68 12.08
CA LYS A 287 5.38 -3.88 12.93
C LYS A 287 6.40 -4.90 12.44
N VAL A 288 6.38 -5.20 11.13
CA VAL A 288 7.31 -6.16 10.53
C VAL A 288 8.74 -5.63 10.63
N ARG A 289 8.98 -4.41 10.16
CA ARG A 289 10.31 -3.79 10.15
C ARG A 289 10.90 -3.65 11.55
N LEU A 290 10.11 -3.26 12.55
CA LEU A 290 10.54 -3.17 13.95
C LEU A 290 11.10 -4.51 14.46
N SER A 291 10.47 -5.64 14.13
CA SER A 291 10.98 -6.95 14.52
C SER A 291 12.36 -7.23 13.90
N LEU A 292 12.53 -6.92 12.61
CA LEU A 292 13.78 -7.15 11.87
C LEU A 292 14.97 -6.33 12.42
N VAL A 293 14.72 -5.07 12.79
CA VAL A 293 15.75 -4.15 13.29
C VAL A 293 16.02 -4.30 14.78
N THR A 294 15.10 -4.89 15.55
CA THR A 294 15.32 -5.19 16.98
C THR A 294 16.28 -6.37 17.16
N ASP A 295 16.12 -7.41 16.33
CA ASP A 295 16.94 -8.62 16.39
C ASP A 295 18.36 -8.43 15.85
N ALA A 296 18.62 -7.39 15.06
CA ALA A 296 19.95 -7.08 14.50
C ALA A 296 21.01 -6.71 15.56
N ILE A 297 20.60 -6.46 16.81
CA ILE A 297 21.47 -6.09 17.94
C ILE A 297 21.65 -7.27 18.92
N ALA A 298 20.96 -8.41 18.72
CA ALA A 298 21.20 -9.59 19.54
C ALA A 298 22.66 -10.07 19.33
N PRO A 299 23.48 -10.13 20.39
CA PRO A 299 24.88 -10.54 20.23
C PRO A 299 24.93 -11.97 19.69
N ILE A 300 25.58 -12.14 18.53
CA ILE A 300 25.95 -13.45 18.01
C ILE A 300 26.84 -14.12 19.07
N PRO A 301 26.51 -15.32 19.59
CA PRO A 301 27.46 -16.09 20.37
C PRO A 301 28.69 -16.31 19.49
N ARG A 302 29.81 -15.67 19.85
CA ARG A 302 31.08 -15.90 19.14
C ARG A 302 31.47 -17.36 19.36
N GLU A 303 31.26 -18.21 18.37
CA GLU A 303 32.00 -19.46 18.28
C GLU A 303 33.49 -19.09 18.23
N GLN A 304 34.23 -19.60 19.20
CA GLN A 304 35.67 -19.40 19.29
C GLN A 304 36.34 -20.04 18.06
N PRO A 305 37.22 -19.33 17.33
CA PRO A 305 37.99 -19.96 16.28
C PRO A 305 38.98 -20.96 16.88
N LEU A 306 38.99 -22.18 16.34
CA LEU A 306 40.06 -23.15 16.56
C LEU A 306 41.42 -22.56 16.14
N PRO A 307 42.52 -22.92 16.83
CA PRO A 307 43.82 -22.29 16.59
C PRO A 307 44.40 -22.76 15.26
N THR A 308 44.60 -21.85 14.33
CA THR A 308 45.41 -22.08 13.12
C THR A 308 46.80 -21.49 13.33
N THR A 309 47.79 -22.34 13.13
CA THR A 309 49.22 -22.07 13.20
C THR A 309 49.65 -21.14 12.06
N GLN A 310 50.23 -19.99 12.42
CA GLN A 310 50.98 -19.14 11.48
C GLN A 310 52.46 -19.53 11.47
N PRO A 311 53.10 -19.59 10.28
CA PRO A 311 54.54 -19.37 10.17
C PRO A 311 54.83 -17.88 9.94
N ALA A 312 55.90 -17.42 10.60
CA ALA A 312 56.35 -16.04 10.70
C ALA A 312 56.70 -15.38 9.36
N ALA A 313 56.39 -14.08 9.27
CA ALA A 313 56.90 -13.17 8.24
C ALA A 313 58.19 -12.47 8.71
N SER A 314 59.14 -12.28 7.78
CA SER A 314 60.27 -11.34 7.93
C SER A 314 59.93 -9.99 7.26
N PRO A 315 60.53 -8.86 7.69
CA PRO A 315 60.05 -7.53 7.32
C PRO A 315 60.89 -6.79 6.25
N ALA A 316 60.28 -5.71 5.74
CA ALA A 316 60.82 -4.46 5.16
C ALA A 316 60.68 -4.28 3.62
N PRO A 317 60.69 -3.03 3.07
CA PRO A 317 60.75 -1.70 3.72
C PRO A 317 59.64 -0.70 3.27
N GLN A 318 59.52 0.38 4.05
CA GLN A 318 58.71 1.57 3.76
C GLN A 318 59.21 2.30 2.49
N GLN A 319 58.28 2.69 1.62
CA GLN A 319 58.49 3.79 0.67
C GLN A 319 57.32 4.78 0.75
N THR A 320 57.73 6.04 0.91
CA THR A 320 56.96 7.28 0.83
C THR A 320 56.48 7.53 -0.60
N GLY A 321 55.18 7.77 -0.79
CA GLY A 321 54.62 8.15 -2.08
C GLY A 321 53.22 8.74 -1.96
N THR A 322 53.04 9.91 -2.54
CA THR A 322 51.86 10.80 -2.56
C THR A 322 50.53 10.13 -2.93
N ALA A 323 49.45 10.58 -2.25
CA ALA A 323 48.07 10.13 -2.44
C ALA A 323 47.53 10.39 -3.86
N PRO A 324 46.88 9.41 -4.52
CA PRO A 324 46.10 9.67 -5.71
C PRO A 324 44.72 10.22 -5.33
N ALA A 325 44.24 11.18 -6.13
CA ALA A 325 42.89 11.73 -6.03
C ALA A 325 41.82 10.62 -6.06
N PRO A 326 40.68 10.79 -5.36
CA PRO A 326 39.64 9.77 -5.33
C PRO A 326 39.12 9.56 -6.76
N SER A 327 39.31 8.34 -7.26
CA SER A 327 38.62 7.89 -8.46
C SER A 327 37.12 8.01 -8.23
N PRO A 328 36.33 8.37 -9.25
CA PRO A 328 34.87 8.43 -9.11
C PRO A 328 34.39 7.07 -8.62
N VAL A 329 33.68 7.09 -7.48
CA VAL A 329 33.00 5.92 -6.93
C VAL A 329 32.16 5.32 -8.05
N PRO A 330 32.37 4.06 -8.46
CA PRO A 330 31.50 3.44 -9.43
C PRO A 330 30.08 3.49 -8.86
N ALA A 331 29.13 3.99 -9.65
CA ALA A 331 27.72 3.95 -9.30
C ALA A 331 27.39 2.55 -8.79
N VAL A 332 26.96 2.44 -7.53
CA VAL A 332 26.59 1.17 -6.91
C VAL A 332 25.50 0.56 -7.79
N ARG A 333 25.87 -0.44 -8.60
CA ARG A 333 24.89 -1.31 -9.27
C ARG A 333 23.98 -1.83 -8.16
N GLY A 334 22.68 -1.58 -8.28
CA GLY A 334 21.74 -1.95 -7.25
C GLY A 334 21.85 -3.42 -6.92
N THR A 335 21.94 -3.74 -5.62
CA THR A 335 21.95 -5.12 -5.16
C THR A 335 20.66 -5.79 -5.61
N ARG A 336 20.76 -6.93 -6.31
CA ARG A 336 19.63 -7.75 -6.75
C ARG A 336 19.57 -8.96 -5.85
N MET A 337 18.46 -9.20 -5.19
CA MET A 337 18.36 -10.19 -4.13
C MET A 337 17.26 -11.19 -4.41
N ALA A 338 17.50 -12.46 -4.07
CA ALA A 338 16.49 -13.49 -4.17
C ALA A 338 16.41 -14.36 -2.92
N LEU A 339 15.20 -14.64 -2.45
CA LEU A 339 14.89 -15.66 -1.47
C LEU A 339 14.25 -16.85 -2.19
N ILE A 340 14.88 -18.01 -2.12
CA ILE A 340 14.44 -19.22 -2.82
C ILE A 340 14.23 -20.32 -1.79
N ILE A 341 12.99 -20.77 -1.63
CA ILE A 341 12.62 -21.81 -0.67
C ILE A 341 11.97 -22.98 -1.39
N GLY A 342 12.44 -24.19 -1.13
CA GLY A 342 11.88 -25.43 -1.67
C GLY A 342 11.62 -26.45 -0.56
N ASN A 343 10.36 -26.60 -0.15
CA ASN A 343 9.97 -27.52 0.91
C ASN A 343 9.21 -28.73 0.34
N GLY A 344 9.74 -29.92 0.57
CA GLY A 344 9.21 -31.18 0.07
C GLY A 344 9.15 -32.30 1.10
N ALA A 345 10.09 -32.35 2.05
CA ALA A 345 10.22 -33.40 3.06
C ALA A 345 9.30 -33.20 4.27
N TYR A 346 8.00 -33.03 4.02
CA TYR A 346 6.99 -32.80 5.07
C TYR A 346 6.84 -34.00 6.02
N GLN A 347 6.83 -33.73 7.33
CA GLN A 347 6.76 -34.76 8.38
C GLN A 347 5.33 -35.24 8.66
N HIS A 348 4.36 -34.33 8.61
CA HIS A 348 2.98 -34.58 9.04
C HIS A 348 1.92 -34.42 7.93
N VAL A 349 2.36 -34.09 6.71
CA VAL A 349 1.51 -33.96 5.52
C VAL A 349 2.17 -34.66 4.33
N LYS A 350 1.44 -34.81 3.23
CA LYS A 350 1.96 -35.48 2.03
C LYS A 350 3.25 -34.82 1.54
N ALA A 351 4.35 -35.57 1.52
CA ALA A 351 5.63 -35.12 0.98
C ALA A 351 5.52 -34.80 -0.52
N LEU A 352 6.32 -33.82 -0.96
CA LEU A 352 6.45 -33.42 -2.36
C LEU A 352 7.92 -33.62 -2.79
N PRO A 353 8.21 -34.45 -3.81
CA PRO A 353 9.59 -34.74 -4.18
C PRO A 353 10.29 -33.62 -4.96
N ASN A 354 9.53 -32.79 -5.69
CA ASN A 354 10.07 -31.83 -6.65
C ASN A 354 10.48 -30.45 -6.07
N PRO A 355 9.82 -29.89 -5.04
CA PRO A 355 10.14 -28.54 -4.56
C PRO A 355 11.62 -28.26 -4.22
N PRO A 356 12.38 -29.18 -3.59
CA PRO A 356 13.81 -28.95 -3.37
C PRO A 356 14.62 -28.86 -4.68
N ASN A 357 14.22 -29.58 -5.73
CA ASN A 357 14.87 -29.52 -7.04
C ASN A 357 14.49 -28.25 -7.81
N ASP A 358 13.21 -27.90 -7.76
CA ASP A 358 12.65 -26.68 -8.34
C ASP A 358 13.36 -25.44 -7.79
N ALA A 359 13.49 -25.35 -6.47
CA ALA A 359 14.21 -24.28 -5.79
C ALA A 359 15.66 -24.19 -6.26
N ARG A 360 16.39 -25.31 -6.31
CA ARG A 360 17.79 -25.32 -6.80
C ARG A 360 17.91 -24.87 -8.26
N ALA A 361 16.96 -25.25 -9.12
CA ALA A 361 16.97 -24.88 -10.53
C ALA A 361 16.76 -23.37 -10.73
N VAL A 362 15.78 -22.80 -10.04
CA VAL A 362 15.50 -21.36 -10.09
C VAL A 362 16.63 -20.56 -9.42
N ALA A 363 17.16 -21.04 -8.29
CA ALA A 363 18.29 -20.41 -7.60
C ALA A 363 19.53 -20.30 -8.50
N ARG A 364 19.87 -21.37 -9.24
CA ARG A 364 20.97 -21.34 -10.23
C ARG A 364 20.71 -20.28 -11.31
N SER A 365 19.51 -20.30 -11.90
CA SER A 365 19.14 -19.37 -12.97
C SER A 365 19.24 -17.90 -12.55
N LEU A 366 18.89 -17.59 -11.29
CA LEU A 366 19.00 -16.24 -10.74
C LEU A 366 20.46 -15.85 -10.39
N ARG A 367 21.26 -16.79 -9.86
CA ARG A 367 22.70 -16.56 -9.65
C ARG A 367 23.41 -16.24 -10.97
N ASP A 368 23.08 -16.95 -12.04
CA ASP A 368 23.67 -16.78 -13.37
C ASP A 368 23.43 -15.37 -13.96
N ILE A 369 22.36 -14.69 -13.54
CA ILE A 369 22.04 -13.31 -13.94
C ILE A 369 22.33 -12.28 -12.85
N GLY A 370 23.18 -12.63 -11.88
CA GLY A 370 23.78 -11.70 -10.93
C GLY A 370 22.93 -11.38 -9.69
N PHE A 371 21.98 -12.24 -9.32
CA PHE A 371 21.31 -12.13 -8.02
C PHE A 371 22.17 -12.71 -6.89
N THR A 372 22.18 -12.02 -5.75
CA THR A 372 22.55 -12.61 -4.47
C THR A 372 21.40 -13.47 -3.99
N VAL A 373 21.60 -14.80 -3.94
CA VAL A 373 20.53 -15.76 -3.63
C VAL A 373 20.69 -16.35 -2.24
N SER A 374 19.70 -16.12 -1.39
CA SER A 374 19.47 -16.84 -0.14
C SER A 374 18.58 -18.05 -0.43
N GLU A 375 19.15 -19.26 -0.36
CA GLU A 375 18.49 -20.51 -0.71
C GLU A 375 18.28 -21.38 0.53
N GLY A 376 17.09 -21.97 0.68
CA GLY A 376 16.83 -22.96 1.72
C GLY A 376 15.89 -24.07 1.24
N VAL A 377 16.22 -25.30 1.59
CA VAL A 377 15.45 -26.49 1.22
C VAL A 377 15.03 -27.25 2.47
N ASP A 378 13.82 -27.78 2.45
CA ASP A 378 13.22 -28.57 3.54
C ASP A 378 13.35 -27.88 4.91
N LEU A 379 12.98 -26.61 4.95
CA LEU A 379 13.12 -25.77 6.13
C LEU A 379 12.01 -26.04 7.13
N ASP A 380 12.40 -26.28 8.38
CA ASP A 380 11.50 -26.19 9.53
C ASP A 380 11.05 -24.73 9.76
N ARG A 381 10.08 -24.53 10.65
CA ARG A 381 9.50 -23.20 10.89
C ARG A 381 10.55 -22.19 11.33
N ALA A 382 11.45 -22.57 12.23
CA ALA A 382 12.46 -21.68 12.78
C ALA A 382 13.47 -21.24 11.72
N ALA A 383 13.93 -22.20 10.90
CA ALA A 383 14.85 -21.97 9.79
C ALA A 383 14.19 -21.13 8.69
N MET A 384 12.93 -21.42 8.34
CA MET A 384 12.17 -20.66 7.35
C MET A 384 11.94 -19.21 7.79
N GLN A 385 11.62 -19.00 9.08
CA GLN A 385 11.51 -17.66 9.64
C GLN A 385 12.86 -16.94 9.64
N LYS A 386 13.96 -17.63 10.00
CA LYS A 386 15.30 -17.05 9.99
C LYS A 386 15.73 -16.61 8.59
N VAL A 387 15.64 -17.49 7.59
CA VAL A 387 16.08 -17.17 6.22
C VAL A 387 15.24 -16.04 5.62
N THR A 388 13.94 -15.99 5.93
CA THR A 388 13.03 -14.91 5.51
C THR A 388 13.45 -13.59 6.15
N ARG A 389 13.71 -13.57 7.47
CA ARG A 389 14.16 -12.35 8.16
C ARG A 389 15.50 -11.84 7.64
N ASP A 390 16.47 -12.73 7.47
CA ASP A 390 17.80 -12.39 6.97
C ASP A 390 17.70 -11.79 5.55
N PHE A 391 16.91 -12.43 4.68
CA PHE A 391 16.61 -11.88 3.35
C PHE A 391 15.94 -10.51 3.41
N LEU A 392 14.89 -10.31 4.21
CA LEU A 392 14.18 -9.02 4.28
C LEU A 392 15.10 -7.88 4.75
N ARG A 393 16.04 -8.18 5.66
CA ARG A 393 17.06 -7.23 6.13
C ARG A 393 18.00 -6.82 5.01
N GLU A 394 18.49 -7.79 4.24
CA GLU A 394 19.41 -7.50 3.13
C GLU A 394 18.67 -6.83 1.95
N ALA A 395 17.44 -7.28 1.66
CA ALA A 395 16.58 -6.77 0.59
C ALA A 395 16.15 -5.31 0.82
N ALA A 396 16.24 -4.79 2.05
CA ALA A 396 16.01 -3.38 2.37
C ALA A 396 16.86 -2.42 1.52
N ARG A 397 18.01 -2.88 1.01
CA ARG A 397 18.93 -2.11 0.16
C ARG A 397 18.89 -2.52 -1.32
N ALA A 398 18.05 -3.49 -1.67
CA ALA A 398 17.98 -4.04 -3.01
C ALA A 398 17.10 -3.18 -3.93
N GLN A 399 17.47 -3.08 -5.21
CA GLN A 399 16.62 -2.47 -6.24
C GLN A 399 15.55 -3.45 -6.74
N VAL A 400 15.90 -4.75 -6.76
CA VAL A 400 15.01 -5.84 -7.15
C VAL A 400 15.10 -6.95 -6.11
N ALA A 401 13.96 -7.37 -5.59
CA ALA A 401 13.82 -8.52 -4.70
C ALA A 401 12.92 -9.58 -5.34
N VAL A 402 13.44 -10.80 -5.48
CA VAL A 402 12.68 -11.96 -5.96
C VAL A 402 12.42 -12.89 -4.77
N VAL A 403 11.19 -13.35 -4.60
CA VAL A 403 10.86 -14.46 -3.70
C VAL A 403 10.32 -15.58 -4.55
N TYR A 404 10.93 -16.76 -4.44
CA TYR A 404 10.44 -17.99 -5.01
C TYR A 404 10.14 -18.98 -3.90
N TYR A 405 8.95 -19.54 -3.91
CA TYR A 405 8.58 -20.62 -2.99
C TYR A 405 7.97 -21.78 -3.76
N ALA A 406 8.54 -22.97 -3.58
CA ALA A 406 7.97 -24.24 -4.00
C ALA A 406 7.62 -25.08 -2.76
N GLY A 407 6.40 -25.65 -2.73
CA GLY A 407 5.92 -26.46 -1.61
C GLY A 407 4.41 -26.40 -1.40
N HIS A 408 3.94 -26.70 -0.19
CA HIS A 408 2.54 -26.55 0.21
C HIS A 408 2.24 -25.13 0.71
N GLY A 409 1.08 -24.60 0.32
CA GLY A 409 0.57 -23.37 0.88
C GLY A 409 -0.93 -23.41 1.09
N VAL A 410 -1.42 -22.63 2.06
CA VAL A 410 -2.82 -22.61 2.46
C VAL A 410 -3.35 -21.19 2.57
N GLN A 411 -4.61 -20.99 2.19
CA GLN A 411 -5.35 -19.79 2.51
C GLN A 411 -6.28 -20.03 3.70
N VAL A 412 -6.17 -19.19 4.74
CA VAL A 412 -7.05 -19.19 5.91
C VAL A 412 -7.50 -17.76 6.20
N ASP A 413 -8.82 -17.54 6.28
CA ASP A 413 -9.42 -16.21 6.52
C ASP A 413 -8.89 -15.10 5.58
N GLY A 414 -8.75 -15.44 4.29
CA GLY A 414 -8.24 -14.52 3.27
C GLY A 414 -6.73 -14.32 3.26
N ARG A 415 -5.99 -14.92 4.22
CA ARG A 415 -4.54 -14.79 4.35
C ARG A 415 -3.82 -16.02 3.83
N ASN A 416 -2.72 -15.81 3.14
CA ASN A 416 -1.90 -16.88 2.56
C ASN A 416 -0.75 -17.25 3.50
N TYR A 417 -0.55 -18.55 3.69
CA TYR A 417 0.49 -19.10 4.54
C TYR A 417 1.34 -20.10 3.76
N LEU A 418 2.66 -19.98 3.91
CA LEU A 418 3.65 -20.93 3.40
C LEU A 418 3.94 -21.96 4.50
N ILE A 419 4.05 -23.23 4.11
CA ILE A 419 4.06 -24.34 5.08
C ILE A 419 5.51 -24.86 5.29
N PRO A 420 6.04 -24.81 6.52
CA PRO A 420 7.30 -25.45 6.92
C PRO A 420 7.22 -26.99 6.93
N VAL A 421 8.36 -27.69 6.85
CA VAL A 421 8.35 -29.17 6.77
C VAL A 421 7.94 -29.87 8.07
N ASP A 422 8.11 -29.19 9.21
CA ASP A 422 7.80 -29.66 10.56
C ASP A 422 6.38 -29.27 11.02
N VAL A 423 5.55 -28.73 10.13
CA VAL A 423 4.24 -28.19 10.52
C VAL A 423 3.39 -29.25 11.23
N GLU A 424 2.89 -28.93 12.42
CA GLU A 424 1.92 -29.73 13.14
C GLU A 424 0.82 -28.80 13.67
N LEU A 425 -0.38 -28.89 13.09
CA LEU A 425 -1.53 -28.09 13.54
C LEU A 425 -2.25 -28.80 14.68
N LYS A 426 -2.01 -28.32 15.89
CA LYS A 426 -2.74 -28.77 17.08
C LYS A 426 -4.10 -28.06 17.16
N PRO A 427 -5.15 -28.70 17.73
CA PRO A 427 -6.43 -28.05 17.96
C PRO A 427 -6.26 -26.74 18.75
N GLY A 428 -6.84 -25.65 18.26
CA GLY A 428 -6.73 -24.32 18.87
C GLY A 428 -5.41 -23.59 18.64
N ALA A 429 -4.50 -24.14 17.83
CA ALA A 429 -3.26 -23.45 17.46
C ALA A 429 -3.55 -22.24 16.56
N ASN A 430 -2.84 -21.15 16.82
CA ASN A 430 -2.86 -19.99 15.94
C ASN A 430 -2.02 -20.28 14.68
N MET A 431 -2.59 -20.02 13.50
CA MET A 431 -1.92 -20.31 12.21
C MET A 431 -0.58 -19.56 12.07
N THR A 432 -0.48 -18.34 12.59
CA THR A 432 0.77 -17.56 12.61
C THR A 432 1.84 -18.16 13.53
N ASP A 433 1.43 -19.03 14.47
CA ASP A 433 2.33 -19.78 15.35
C ASP A 433 2.82 -21.10 14.74
N ALA A 434 2.27 -21.55 13.62
CA ALA A 434 2.64 -22.80 12.98
C ALA A 434 3.22 -22.61 11.56
N MET A 435 2.86 -21.53 10.87
CA MET A 435 3.19 -21.30 9.47
C MET A 435 3.83 -19.93 9.23
N ILE A 436 4.33 -19.70 8.02
CA ILE A 436 4.87 -18.40 7.61
C ILE A 436 3.79 -17.60 6.88
N ASP A 437 3.38 -16.48 7.47
CA ASP A 437 2.40 -15.57 6.90
C ASP A 437 2.99 -14.77 5.72
N MET A 438 2.36 -14.90 4.56
CA MET A 438 2.79 -14.20 3.34
C MET A 438 2.61 -12.69 3.45
N ASP A 439 1.60 -12.21 4.18
CA ASP A 439 1.39 -10.77 4.37
C ASP A 439 2.58 -10.15 5.11
N THR A 440 3.23 -10.91 6.00
CA THR A 440 4.45 -10.49 6.69
C THR A 440 5.63 -10.35 5.72
N ILE A 441 5.78 -11.30 4.78
CA ILE A 441 6.81 -11.21 3.72
C ILE A 441 6.54 -10.00 2.83
N MET A 442 5.29 -9.83 2.41
CA MET A 442 4.88 -8.72 1.54
C MET A 442 5.04 -7.37 2.23
N ALA A 443 4.62 -7.21 3.48
CA ALA A 443 4.83 -5.99 4.25
C ALA A 443 6.31 -5.72 4.54
N GLY A 444 7.12 -6.77 4.72
CA GLY A 444 8.57 -6.67 4.78
C GLY A 444 9.18 -6.23 3.46
N LEU A 445 8.59 -6.59 2.33
CA LEU A 445 9.02 -6.18 1.00
C LEU A 445 8.40 -4.86 0.53
N ASP A 446 7.32 -4.40 1.17
CA ASP A 446 6.61 -3.19 0.77
C ASP A 446 7.51 -1.97 0.95
N ASP A 447 7.92 -1.45 -0.19
CA ASP A 447 8.81 -0.32 -0.30
C ASP A 447 8.54 0.30 -1.66
N GLN A 448 7.92 1.47 -1.67
CA GLN A 448 7.38 2.18 -2.85
C GLN A 448 8.42 2.52 -3.95
N VAL A 449 9.64 2.01 -3.82
CA VAL A 449 10.81 2.34 -4.64
C VAL A 449 11.53 1.08 -5.15
N ARG A 450 11.20 -0.11 -4.63
CA ARG A 450 11.83 -1.39 -5.01
C ARG A 450 10.88 -2.18 -5.91
N THR A 451 11.43 -2.92 -6.85
CA THR A 451 10.67 -3.93 -7.59
C THR A 451 10.64 -5.24 -6.81
N ASN A 452 9.45 -5.72 -6.46
CA ASN A 452 9.24 -6.98 -5.76
C ASN A 452 8.61 -7.99 -6.71
N ILE A 453 9.20 -9.18 -6.86
CA ILE A 453 8.67 -10.25 -7.69
C ILE A 453 8.48 -11.49 -6.82
N LEU A 454 7.23 -11.89 -6.58
CA LEU A 454 6.90 -13.06 -5.77
C LEU A 454 6.37 -14.16 -6.70
N ILE A 455 6.98 -15.33 -6.67
CA ILE A 455 6.66 -16.46 -7.54
C ILE A 455 6.38 -17.68 -6.66
N PHE A 456 5.18 -18.23 -6.78
CA PHE A 456 4.72 -19.35 -5.97
C PHE A 456 4.47 -20.58 -6.86
N ASP A 457 5.37 -21.57 -6.76
CA ASP A 457 5.19 -22.91 -7.31
C ASP A 457 4.63 -23.87 -6.25
N ALA A 458 3.44 -23.53 -5.77
CA ALA A 458 2.80 -24.24 -4.68
C ALA A 458 1.45 -24.83 -5.08
N CYS A 459 1.15 -25.97 -4.47
CA CYS A 459 -0.15 -26.62 -4.57
C CYS A 459 -1.26 -25.70 -3.99
N ARG A 460 -2.30 -25.37 -4.78
CA ARG A 460 -3.51 -24.70 -4.26
C ARG A 460 -4.60 -25.68 -3.76
N ASN A 461 -4.38 -26.99 -3.83
CA ASN A 461 -5.15 -27.94 -3.03
C ASN A 461 -4.49 -28.05 -1.66
N ASN A 462 -5.26 -27.81 -0.60
CA ASN A 462 -4.74 -27.81 0.75
C ASN A 462 -4.68 -29.24 1.30
N PRO A 463 -3.49 -29.87 1.46
CA PRO A 463 -3.39 -31.20 2.07
C PRO A 463 -3.76 -31.19 3.56
N MET A 464 -3.84 -30.01 4.17
CA MET A 464 -4.16 -29.78 5.58
C MET A 464 -5.60 -29.30 5.80
N ALA A 465 -6.48 -29.36 4.80
CA ALA A 465 -7.83 -28.79 4.90
C ALA A 465 -8.60 -29.26 6.15
N GLN A 466 -8.50 -30.56 6.48
CA GLN A 466 -9.12 -31.13 7.68
C GLN A 466 -8.47 -30.66 8.98
N GLN A 467 -7.13 -30.59 9.01
CA GLN A 467 -6.37 -30.14 10.18
C GLN A 467 -6.63 -28.65 10.47
N VAL A 468 -6.65 -27.82 9.44
CA VAL A 468 -6.95 -26.38 9.54
C VAL A 468 -8.38 -26.15 10.01
N ALA A 469 -9.36 -26.87 9.46
CA ALA A 469 -10.75 -26.79 9.89
C ALA A 469 -10.94 -27.20 11.37
N SER A 470 -10.14 -28.16 11.85
CA SER A 470 -10.17 -28.60 13.25
C SER A 470 -9.42 -27.70 14.24
N ALA A 471 -8.46 -26.91 13.74
CA ALA A 471 -7.67 -26.00 14.56
C ALA A 471 -8.31 -24.61 14.73
N GLY A 472 -9.24 -24.21 13.84
CA GLY A 472 -9.96 -22.95 13.91
C GLY A 472 -10.96 -22.86 15.07
N THR A 473 -11.03 -21.71 15.74
CA THR A 473 -11.91 -21.47 16.89
C THR A 473 -13.36 -21.11 16.51
N ASN A 474 -13.64 -20.84 15.23
CA ASN A 474 -14.94 -20.41 14.74
C ASN A 474 -15.61 -21.49 13.86
N ARG A 475 -16.83 -21.88 14.21
CA ARG A 475 -17.70 -22.86 13.48
C ARG A 475 -18.23 -22.35 12.13
N GLY A 476 -17.46 -21.55 11.41
CA GLY A 476 -17.83 -20.95 10.12
C GLY A 476 -16.68 -20.86 9.10
N MET A 477 -15.54 -21.52 9.36
CA MET A 477 -14.48 -21.64 8.35
C MET A 477 -14.96 -22.56 7.22
N GLU A 478 -15.57 -21.99 6.18
CA GLU A 478 -15.66 -22.65 4.88
C GLU A 478 -14.24 -22.99 4.41
N GLY A 479 -14.06 -24.22 3.92
CA GLY A 479 -12.79 -24.93 3.87
C GLY A 479 -11.57 -24.11 3.41
N ALA A 480 -10.50 -24.19 4.19
CA ALA A 480 -9.21 -23.64 3.82
C ALA A 480 -8.76 -24.22 2.47
N SER A 481 -8.84 -23.41 1.41
CA SER A 481 -8.28 -23.74 0.10
C SER A 481 -6.77 -23.52 0.11
N GLY A 482 -6.01 -23.96 -0.89
CA GLY A 482 -4.59 -23.61 -0.97
C GLY A 482 -4.37 -22.13 -1.35
N LEU A 483 -3.12 -21.70 -1.58
CA LEU A 483 -2.78 -20.28 -1.78
C LEU A 483 -3.72 -19.54 -2.73
N ALA A 484 -4.19 -18.35 -2.39
CA ALA A 484 -5.03 -17.55 -3.27
C ALA A 484 -4.37 -16.32 -3.85
N ALA A 485 -4.91 -15.85 -4.98
CA ALA A 485 -4.60 -14.53 -5.48
C ALA A 485 -5.05 -13.51 -4.41
N PRO A 486 -4.20 -12.56 -3.99
CA PRO A 486 -4.65 -11.49 -3.12
C PRO A 486 -5.75 -10.70 -3.85
N THR A 487 -6.99 -10.78 -3.36
CA THR A 487 -8.13 -9.98 -3.87
C THR A 487 -8.11 -8.56 -3.32
N SER A 488 -7.48 -8.41 -2.15
CA SER A 488 -7.01 -7.22 -1.45
C SER A 488 -6.15 -7.81 -0.32
N LEU A 489 -5.03 -7.21 0.08
CA LEU A 489 -4.41 -7.62 1.36
C LEU A 489 -5.49 -7.46 2.44
N GLY A 490 -5.57 -8.40 3.38
CA GLY A 490 -6.65 -8.57 4.38
C GLY A 490 -6.87 -7.40 5.36
N THR A 491 -6.43 -6.20 5.01
CA THR A 491 -6.54 -4.93 5.73
C THR A 491 -6.84 -3.72 4.81
N GLY A 492 -7.11 -3.95 3.51
CA GLY A 492 -7.34 -2.88 2.53
C GLY A 492 -6.06 -2.28 1.94
N ALA A 493 -4.91 -2.95 2.08
CA ALA A 493 -3.70 -2.57 1.35
C ALA A 493 -3.76 -3.15 -0.07
N THR A 494 -3.67 -2.26 -1.06
CA THR A 494 -3.40 -2.60 -2.47
C THR A 494 -2.03 -3.27 -2.57
N LEU A 495 -1.78 -4.09 -3.60
CA LEU A 495 -0.41 -4.51 -3.94
C LEU A 495 0.50 -3.28 -3.91
N GLY A 496 1.57 -3.32 -3.11
CA GLY A 496 2.54 -2.23 -3.07
C GLY A 496 2.97 -1.89 -4.50
N ALA A 497 2.99 -0.61 -4.84
CA ALA A 497 3.36 -0.17 -6.18
C ALA A 497 4.76 -0.74 -6.52
N GLY A 498 4.91 -1.38 -7.68
CA GLY A 498 6.15 -2.09 -8.05
C GLY A 498 6.20 -3.56 -7.65
N THR A 499 5.06 -4.21 -7.41
CA THR A 499 5.01 -5.64 -7.06
C THR A 499 4.42 -6.49 -8.18
N LEU A 500 5.06 -7.60 -8.50
CA LEU A 500 4.52 -8.66 -9.35
C LEU A 500 4.35 -9.93 -8.53
N ILE A 501 3.21 -10.59 -8.69
CA ILE A 501 2.96 -11.91 -8.11
C ILE A 501 2.61 -12.89 -9.22
N ALA A 502 3.31 -14.03 -9.26
CA ALA A 502 3.05 -15.13 -10.18
C ALA A 502 2.77 -16.42 -9.41
N PHE A 503 1.85 -17.23 -9.94
CA PHE A 503 1.48 -18.52 -9.42
C PHE A 503 1.61 -19.57 -10.53
N ALA A 504 2.07 -20.76 -10.18
CA ALA A 504 2.27 -21.85 -11.14
C ALA A 504 0.98 -22.34 -11.83
N THR A 505 -0.20 -22.05 -11.27
CA THR A 505 -1.48 -22.48 -11.81
C THR A 505 -2.61 -21.47 -11.54
N ALA A 506 -3.74 -21.66 -12.20
CA ALA A 506 -4.90 -20.78 -12.12
C ALA A 506 -5.61 -20.90 -10.75
N PRO A 507 -6.44 -19.91 -10.37
CA PRO A 507 -7.17 -19.99 -9.11
C PRO A 507 -8.03 -21.23 -8.93
N GLY A 508 -7.89 -21.87 -7.76
CA GLY A 508 -8.60 -23.11 -7.41
C GLY A 508 -8.06 -24.37 -8.11
N GLN A 509 -7.00 -24.28 -8.91
CA GLN A 509 -6.39 -25.41 -9.61
C GLN A 509 -5.10 -25.86 -8.91
N VAL A 510 -4.68 -27.09 -9.18
CA VAL A 510 -3.47 -27.69 -8.60
C VAL A 510 -2.31 -27.53 -9.60
N ALA A 511 -1.13 -27.16 -9.12
CA ALA A 511 0.08 -27.17 -9.94
C ALA A 511 0.52 -28.63 -10.15
N LEU A 512 0.89 -29.00 -11.36
CA LEU A 512 1.33 -30.36 -11.63
C LEU A 512 2.77 -30.53 -11.17
N ASP A 513 3.04 -31.64 -10.49
CA ASP A 513 4.41 -32.02 -10.14
C ASP A 513 5.23 -32.37 -11.40
N GLY A 514 4.57 -32.82 -12.48
CA GLY A 514 5.24 -33.28 -13.70
C GLY A 514 5.75 -34.72 -13.59
N GLU A 515 6.39 -35.22 -14.66
CA GLU A 515 6.93 -36.59 -14.74
C GLU A 515 8.46 -36.65 -14.54
N GLY A 516 9.10 -35.49 -14.41
CA GLY A 516 10.55 -35.35 -14.26
C GLY A 516 10.99 -34.89 -12.87
N ALA A 517 12.27 -34.54 -12.75
CA ALA A 517 12.87 -34.10 -11.48
C ALA A 517 12.39 -32.71 -11.01
N ASN A 518 11.76 -31.92 -11.88
CA ASN A 518 11.27 -30.57 -11.62
C ASN A 518 9.83 -30.42 -12.16
N SER A 519 9.08 -29.49 -11.59
CA SER A 519 7.74 -29.14 -12.05
C SER A 519 7.76 -28.54 -13.47
N PRO A 520 6.69 -28.72 -14.28
CA PRO A 520 6.59 -28.08 -15.59
C PRO A 520 6.73 -26.56 -15.51
N PHE A 521 6.25 -25.94 -14.43
CA PHE A 521 6.36 -24.51 -14.20
C PHE A 521 7.80 -24.10 -13.91
N SER A 522 8.50 -24.79 -13.01
CA SER A 522 9.90 -24.51 -12.69
C SER A 522 10.83 -24.69 -13.87
N ILE A 523 10.57 -25.71 -14.70
CA ILE A 523 11.31 -25.95 -15.94
C ILE A 523 11.16 -24.76 -16.88
N ALA A 524 9.91 -24.36 -17.17
CA ALA A 524 9.64 -23.24 -18.06
C ALA A 524 10.21 -21.93 -17.48
N LEU A 525 10.00 -21.67 -16.18
CA LEU A 525 10.52 -20.49 -15.51
C LEU A 525 12.04 -20.40 -15.60
N SER A 526 12.76 -21.47 -15.27
CA SER A 526 14.23 -21.50 -15.32
C SER A 526 14.77 -21.23 -16.74
N ARG A 527 14.05 -21.66 -17.78
CA ARG A 527 14.43 -21.39 -19.18
C ARG A 527 14.28 -19.92 -19.57
N HIS A 528 13.21 -19.25 -19.12
CA HIS A 528 12.90 -17.89 -19.56
C HIS A 528 13.45 -16.80 -18.62
N ILE A 529 13.61 -17.08 -17.32
CA ILE A 529 13.98 -16.07 -16.30
C ILE A 529 15.32 -15.40 -16.57
N GLY A 530 16.25 -16.12 -17.19
CA GLY A 530 17.58 -15.63 -17.55
C GLY A 530 17.70 -15.04 -18.96
N THR A 531 16.59 -14.88 -19.70
CA THR A 531 16.65 -14.39 -21.09
C THR A 531 17.04 -12.90 -21.13
N PRO A 532 18.19 -12.54 -21.72
CA PRO A 532 18.64 -11.15 -21.80
C PRO A 532 17.63 -10.25 -22.50
N GLY A 533 17.29 -9.12 -21.88
CA GLY A 533 16.38 -8.12 -22.45
C GLY A 533 14.92 -8.56 -22.58
N LEU A 534 14.51 -9.64 -21.92
CA LEU A 534 13.11 -10.06 -21.85
C LEU A 534 12.42 -9.41 -20.64
N GLU A 535 11.41 -8.59 -20.92
CA GLU A 535 10.59 -7.96 -19.87
C GLU A 535 9.83 -9.02 -19.06
N VAL A 536 9.70 -8.83 -17.75
CA VAL A 536 9.23 -9.86 -16.81
C VAL A 536 7.80 -10.33 -17.04
N GLN A 537 6.87 -9.46 -17.46
CA GLN A 537 5.49 -9.86 -17.78
C GLN A 537 5.44 -10.64 -19.10
N GLN A 538 6.25 -10.26 -20.10
CA GLN A 538 6.46 -11.04 -21.32
C GLN A 538 7.11 -12.39 -21.01
N MET A 539 8.09 -12.43 -20.10
CA MET A 539 8.72 -13.65 -19.61
C MET A 539 7.66 -14.60 -19.03
N LEU A 540 6.80 -14.11 -18.14
CA LEU A 540 5.72 -14.91 -17.57
C LEU A 540 4.67 -15.34 -18.60
N THR A 541 4.46 -14.53 -19.64
CA THR A 541 3.60 -14.91 -20.78
C THR A 541 4.19 -16.10 -21.55
N ARG A 542 5.52 -16.11 -21.76
CA ARG A 542 6.22 -17.25 -22.38
C ARG A 542 6.21 -18.48 -21.50
N VAL A 543 6.45 -18.32 -20.19
CA VAL A 543 6.33 -19.40 -19.20
C VAL A 543 4.93 -20.00 -19.24
N ARG A 544 3.88 -19.17 -19.24
CA ARG A 544 2.49 -19.63 -19.34
C ARG A 544 2.26 -20.45 -20.61
N ALA A 545 2.67 -19.93 -21.77
CA ALA A 545 2.50 -20.62 -23.05
C ALA A 545 3.18 -22.00 -23.05
N GLU A 546 4.40 -22.09 -22.53
CA GLU A 546 5.16 -23.34 -22.45
C GLU A 546 4.54 -24.35 -21.49
N VAL A 547 4.10 -23.92 -20.30
CA VAL A 547 3.43 -24.79 -19.33
C VAL A 547 2.12 -25.32 -19.89
N VAL A 548 1.31 -24.46 -20.51
CA VAL A 548 0.04 -24.86 -21.15
C VAL A 548 0.29 -25.91 -22.24
N SER A 549 1.30 -25.69 -23.09
CA SER A 549 1.68 -26.63 -24.15
C SER A 549 2.16 -27.97 -23.56
N THR A 550 3.12 -27.93 -22.64
CA THR A 550 3.75 -29.13 -22.05
C THR A 550 2.75 -29.98 -21.26
N THR A 551 1.82 -29.31 -20.58
CA THR A 551 0.81 -29.99 -19.76
C THR A 551 -0.46 -30.34 -20.52
N LYS A 552 -0.53 -30.04 -21.83
CA LYS A 552 -1.73 -30.24 -22.67
C LYS A 552 -2.97 -29.57 -22.07
N ASN A 553 -2.84 -28.30 -21.70
CA ASN A 553 -3.85 -27.45 -21.05
C ASN A 553 -4.26 -27.88 -19.62
N LYS A 554 -3.58 -28.85 -19.00
CA LYS A 554 -3.90 -29.27 -17.62
C LYS A 554 -3.45 -28.28 -16.55
N GLN A 555 -2.50 -27.39 -16.87
CA GLN A 555 -2.02 -26.34 -15.97
C GLN A 555 -1.87 -25.02 -16.74
N VAL A 556 -2.40 -23.94 -16.15
CA VAL A 556 -2.33 -22.60 -16.72
C VAL A 556 -1.77 -21.65 -15.65
N PRO A 557 -0.49 -21.23 -15.74
CA PRO A 557 0.08 -20.27 -14.82
C PRO A 557 -0.67 -18.94 -14.81
N TRP A 558 -0.77 -18.32 -13.65
CA TRP A 558 -1.50 -17.06 -13.48
C TRP A 558 -0.59 -16.01 -12.83
N SER A 559 -0.77 -14.75 -13.20
CA SER A 559 0.04 -13.65 -12.65
C SER A 559 -0.80 -12.38 -12.50
N ASN A 560 -0.45 -11.57 -11.50
CA ASN A 560 -0.99 -10.24 -11.28
C ASN A 560 0.17 -9.26 -11.03
N SER A 561 0.02 -8.04 -11.50
CA SER A 561 1.11 -7.06 -11.56
C SER A 561 0.60 -5.69 -11.19
N SER A 562 1.28 -5.06 -10.23
CA SER A 562 1.28 -3.61 -9.98
C SER A 562 2.62 -2.99 -10.37
N LEU A 563 3.37 -3.63 -11.29
CA LEU A 563 4.61 -3.06 -11.82
C LEU A 563 4.33 -1.74 -12.52
N LEU A 564 5.26 -0.81 -12.30
CA LEU A 564 5.14 0.59 -12.66
C LEU A 564 5.84 0.91 -13.98
N GLY A 565 6.61 -0.04 -14.50
CA GLY A 565 7.32 0.07 -15.76
C GLY A 565 7.81 -1.30 -16.20
N GLU A 566 8.54 -1.31 -17.31
CA GLU A 566 9.19 -2.52 -17.80
C GLU A 566 10.30 -2.94 -16.84
N VAL A 567 10.22 -4.17 -16.36
CA VAL A 567 11.22 -4.75 -15.46
C VAL A 567 11.96 -5.85 -16.19
N TYR A 568 13.28 -5.80 -16.13
CA TYR A 568 14.16 -6.78 -16.78
C TYR A 568 14.92 -7.56 -15.71
N LEU A 569 14.78 -8.89 -15.73
CA LEU A 569 15.51 -9.78 -14.83
C LEU A 569 16.92 -10.12 -15.33
N ALA A 570 17.17 -10.02 -16.63
CA ALA A 570 18.51 -10.11 -17.21
C ALA A 570 18.75 -8.89 -18.12
N GLU A 571 19.86 -8.19 -17.91
CA GLU A 571 20.26 -7.05 -18.75
C GLU A 571 20.56 -7.51 -20.19
N LYS A 572 20.46 -6.59 -21.16
CA LYS A 572 20.73 -6.86 -22.58
C LYS A 572 22.21 -7.02 -22.90
#